data_AF-A0A0C2MYB8-F1
#
_entry.id   AF-A0A0C2MYB8-F1
#
_cell.length_a   1.000
_cell.length_b   1.000
_cell.length_c   1.000
_cell.angle_alpha   90.00
_cell.angle_beta   90.00
_cell.angle_gamma   90.00
#
_symmetry.space_group_name_H-M   'P 1'
#
loop_
_entity.id
_entity.type
_entity.pdbx_description
1 polymer ?
#
loop_
_entity_poly.entity_id
_entity_poly.type
_entity_poly.pdbx_seq_one_letter_code
_entity_poly.pdbx_strand_id
1 'polypeptide(L)'
;MEQLLAIDNADSVLFHSSEISEKYKKMSKAHRMNLEKIDFTNLPEAIRVINEWITKHTNGQMFNVIRELDARINMALFSVFMRQITWVRSFNPTLTKKKPFYAGGKSMEVEMMKRYYIYNVTEAKFANFAFIPINHNHQQAVIILPNEGFTLDDVFKHFKFIDLPIYYQKSSVSYLKLKIPKFTLLGSKDMVRTLKHFNVSLIFESNNKDFKDFAGENGFLKTFLQVVNVEVKEARTIYFSNTDDDAVMGGWKTDFICDRPFYFLIYDHNARIVLLAASIKNPNAA
;
A
#
# COMPACT_ATOMS: atom_id res chain seq x y z
N MET A 1 -10.21 12.85 18.07
CA MET A 1 -9.90 11.44 17.69
C MET A 1 -10.80 10.92 16.57
N GLU A 2 -11.55 11.79 15.88
CA GLU A 2 -12.59 11.44 14.87
C GLU A 2 -12.12 11.54 13.40
N GLN A 3 -10.82 11.65 13.15
CA GLN A 3 -10.26 11.66 11.79
C GLN A 3 -9.16 10.61 11.65
N LEU A 4 -9.42 9.37 12.08
CA LEU A 4 -8.74 8.27 11.40
C LEU A 4 -9.40 8.18 10.03
N LEU A 5 -8.83 8.98 9.12
CA LEU A 5 -9.26 9.26 7.77
C LEU A 5 -9.76 7.97 7.12
N ALA A 6 -10.96 8.06 6.54
CA ALA A 6 -11.36 7.13 5.50
C ALA A 6 -10.21 7.13 4.48
N ILE A 7 -9.44 6.04 4.46
CA ILE A 7 -8.52 5.80 3.36
C ILE A 7 -9.46 5.55 2.20
N ASP A 8 -9.71 6.58 1.39
CA ASP A 8 -10.50 6.44 0.17
C ASP A 8 -9.94 5.22 -0.58
N ASN A 9 -10.80 4.20 -0.76
CA ASN A 9 -10.51 2.89 -1.38
C ASN A 9 -9.91 1.78 -0.49
N ALA A 10 -10.16 1.80 0.83
CA ALA A 10 -10.00 0.62 1.68
C ALA A 10 -11.37 0.07 2.13
N ASP A 11 -11.65 -1.19 1.82
CA ASP A 11 -12.85 -1.91 2.26
C ASP A 11 -12.46 -3.04 3.20
N SER A 12 -13.20 -3.21 4.29
CA SER A 12 -12.96 -4.30 5.25
C SER A 12 -14.25 -4.97 5.66
N VAL A 13 -14.22 -6.30 5.75
CA VAL A 13 -15.34 -7.14 6.16
C VAL A 13 -14.89 -8.15 7.22
N LEU A 14 -15.70 -8.30 8.26
CA LEU A 14 -15.63 -9.41 9.17
C LEU A 14 -16.74 -10.40 8.84
N PHE A 15 -16.34 -11.54 8.28
CA PHE A 15 -17.22 -12.70 8.17
C PHE A 15 -17.32 -13.39 9.52
N HIS A 16 -18.53 -13.75 9.94
CA HIS A 16 -18.75 -14.39 11.23
C HIS A 16 -19.91 -15.40 11.18
N SER A 17 -19.81 -16.47 11.96
CA SER A 17 -20.95 -17.38 12.23
C SER A 17 -21.53 -17.20 13.63
N SER A 18 -20.73 -16.73 14.59
CA SER A 18 -21.20 -16.48 15.95
C SER A 18 -21.96 -15.17 16.08
N GLU A 19 -22.69 -15.02 17.18
CA GLU A 19 -23.33 -13.76 17.53
C GLU A 19 -22.29 -12.69 17.87
N ILE A 20 -22.49 -11.49 17.31
CA ILE A 20 -21.68 -10.31 17.60
C ILE A 20 -22.47 -9.40 18.53
N SER A 21 -21.82 -8.86 19.56
CA SER A 21 -22.49 -7.98 20.51
C SER A 21 -23.02 -6.70 19.85
N GLU A 22 -24.18 -6.21 20.31
CA GLU A 22 -24.79 -4.98 19.78
C GLU A 22 -23.89 -3.75 19.92
N LYS A 23 -23.08 -3.71 21.00
CA LYS A 23 -22.05 -2.68 21.19
C LYS A 23 -21.08 -2.65 20.01
N TYR A 24 -20.64 -3.82 19.55
CA TYR A 24 -19.73 -3.89 18.41
C TYR A 24 -20.41 -3.58 17.08
N LYS A 25 -21.64 -4.07 16.84
CA LYS A 25 -22.39 -3.70 15.62
C LYS A 25 -22.56 -2.19 15.47
N LYS A 26 -22.68 -1.46 16.57
CA LYS A 26 -22.69 0.02 16.57
C LYS A 26 -21.30 0.59 16.25
N MET A 27 -20.25 0.04 16.86
CA MET A 27 -18.86 0.45 16.64
C MET A 27 -18.38 0.19 15.20
N SER A 28 -18.71 -0.96 14.63
CA SER A 28 -18.33 -1.32 13.26
C SER A 28 -18.91 -0.34 12.25
N LYS A 29 -20.18 0.07 12.43
CA LYS A 29 -20.81 1.12 11.61
C LYS A 29 -20.07 2.45 11.70
N ALA A 30 -19.67 2.86 12.91
CA ALA A 30 -18.90 4.10 13.11
C ALA A 30 -17.53 4.06 12.40
N HIS A 31 -16.90 2.88 12.33
CA HIS A 31 -15.62 2.66 11.67
C HIS A 31 -15.71 2.14 10.22
N ARG A 32 -16.91 2.13 9.62
CA ARG A 32 -17.16 1.62 8.25
C ARG A 32 -16.65 0.18 8.02
N MET A 33 -16.69 -0.64 9.07
CA MET A 33 -16.36 -2.06 8.96
C MET A 33 -17.63 -2.86 8.69
N ASN A 34 -17.63 -3.61 7.58
CA ASN A 34 -18.76 -4.45 7.20
C ASN A 34 -18.77 -5.72 8.06
N LEU A 35 -19.96 -6.16 8.46
CA LEU A 35 -20.19 -7.43 9.14
C LEU A 35 -21.05 -8.30 8.25
N GLU A 36 -20.59 -9.52 7.98
CA GLU A 36 -21.31 -10.45 7.11
C GLU A 36 -21.46 -11.80 7.82
N LYS A 37 -22.71 -12.20 8.08
CA LYS A 37 -23.00 -13.47 8.73
C LYS A 37 -23.00 -14.58 7.68
N ILE A 38 -22.12 -15.56 7.83
CA ILE A 38 -22.01 -16.72 6.91
C ILE A 38 -21.94 -18.03 7.71
N ASP A 39 -22.25 -19.13 7.03
CA ASP A 39 -22.19 -20.47 7.61
C ASP A 39 -20.82 -21.11 7.35
N PHE A 40 -20.01 -21.23 8.40
CA PHE A 40 -18.71 -21.90 8.35
C PHE A 40 -18.80 -23.43 8.48
N THR A 41 -19.98 -24.00 8.71
CA THR A 41 -20.16 -25.47 8.69
C THR A 41 -20.13 -26.02 7.26
N ASN A 42 -20.50 -25.20 6.27
CA ASN A 42 -20.32 -25.46 4.85
C ASN A 42 -19.09 -24.70 4.30
N LEU A 43 -17.89 -25.23 4.58
CA LEU A 43 -16.63 -24.59 4.18
C LEU A 43 -16.51 -24.30 2.67
N PRO A 44 -16.91 -25.20 1.75
CA PRO A 44 -16.89 -24.89 0.32
C PRO A 44 -17.68 -23.64 -0.05
N GLU A 45 -18.88 -23.49 0.53
CA GLU A 45 -19.73 -22.33 0.30
C GLU A 45 -19.14 -21.06 0.93
N ALA A 46 -18.62 -21.15 2.17
CA ALA A 46 -17.94 -20.04 2.81
C ALA A 46 -16.73 -19.53 1.99
N ILE A 47 -15.93 -20.45 1.45
CA ILE A 47 -14.79 -20.14 0.57
C ILE A 47 -15.28 -19.44 -0.70
N ARG A 48 -16.39 -19.90 -1.31
CA ARG A 48 -16.99 -19.27 -2.48
C ARG A 48 -17.40 -17.83 -2.19
N VAL A 49 -18.18 -17.61 -1.13
CA VAL A 49 -18.64 -16.27 -0.72
C VAL A 49 -17.48 -15.32 -0.45
N ILE A 50 -16.46 -15.77 0.30
CA ILE A 50 -15.28 -14.95 0.59
C ILE A 50 -14.51 -14.60 -0.68
N ASN A 51 -14.29 -15.55 -1.59
CA ASN A 51 -13.59 -15.29 -2.84
C ASN A 51 -14.40 -14.38 -3.78
N GLU A 52 -15.72 -14.49 -3.81
CA GLU A 52 -16.59 -13.56 -4.55
C GLU A 52 -16.50 -12.15 -4.00
N TRP A 53 -16.48 -12.01 -2.67
CA TRP A 53 -16.25 -10.72 -2.04
C TRP A 53 -14.89 -10.15 -2.43
N ILE A 54 -13.79 -10.93 -2.35
CA ILE A 54 -12.45 -10.47 -2.76
C ILE A 54 -12.42 -10.10 -4.25
N THR A 55 -13.00 -10.93 -5.11
CA THR A 55 -13.03 -10.68 -6.57
C THR A 55 -13.77 -9.40 -6.89
N LYS A 56 -14.94 -9.18 -6.27
CA LYS A 56 -15.72 -7.95 -6.41
C LYS A 56 -14.94 -6.72 -5.93
N HIS A 57 -14.32 -6.79 -4.75
CA HIS A 57 -13.58 -5.67 -4.16
C HIS A 57 -12.18 -5.49 -4.73
N THR A 58 -11.74 -6.37 -5.65
CA THR A 58 -10.50 -6.23 -6.43
C THR A 58 -10.76 -5.94 -7.91
N ASN A 59 -11.99 -5.58 -8.29
CA ASN A 59 -12.42 -5.37 -9.68
C ASN A 59 -12.05 -6.55 -10.61
N GLY A 60 -12.11 -7.77 -10.09
CA GLY A 60 -11.79 -9.00 -10.82
C GLY A 60 -10.30 -9.32 -10.95
N GLN A 61 -9.39 -8.50 -10.40
CA GLN A 61 -7.95 -8.75 -10.54
C GLN A 61 -7.43 -9.88 -9.64
N MET A 62 -8.12 -10.19 -8.54
CA MET A 62 -7.78 -11.32 -7.69
C MET A 62 -8.96 -12.27 -7.55
N PHE A 63 -8.72 -13.55 -7.82
CA PHE A 63 -9.69 -14.63 -7.70
C PHE A 63 -9.05 -15.82 -6.99
N ASN A 64 -9.87 -16.63 -6.30
CA ASN A 64 -9.42 -17.84 -5.59
C ASN A 64 -8.22 -17.62 -4.66
N VAL A 65 -8.21 -16.48 -3.96
CA VAL A 65 -7.18 -16.12 -2.98
C VAL A 65 -7.24 -17.04 -1.77
N ILE A 66 -8.45 -17.37 -1.32
CA ILE A 66 -8.67 -18.34 -0.27
C ILE A 66 -8.90 -19.71 -0.90
N ARG A 67 -8.01 -20.65 -0.59
CA ARG A 67 -8.10 -22.04 -1.06
C ARG A 67 -8.60 -23.00 0.00
N GLU A 68 -8.35 -22.67 1.26
CA GLU A 68 -8.69 -23.46 2.42
C GLU A 68 -8.99 -22.55 3.61
N LEU A 69 -9.82 -23.05 4.51
CA LEU A 69 -10.12 -22.43 5.81
C LEU A 69 -9.98 -23.51 6.88
N ASP A 70 -9.54 -23.12 8.09
CA ASP A 70 -9.49 -24.04 9.23
C ASP A 70 -10.91 -24.48 9.59
N ALA A 71 -11.14 -25.78 9.81
CA ALA A 71 -12.46 -26.33 10.09
C ALA A 71 -13.12 -25.79 11.37
N ARG A 72 -12.34 -25.17 12.28
CA ARG A 72 -12.84 -24.54 13.50
C ARG A 72 -13.12 -23.05 13.31
N ILE A 73 -13.05 -22.53 12.09
CA ILE A 73 -13.29 -21.12 11.82
C ILE A 73 -14.71 -20.71 12.20
N ASN A 74 -14.79 -19.54 12.81
CA ASN A 74 -16.00 -18.88 13.28
C ASN A 74 -15.99 -17.39 12.90
N MET A 75 -14.80 -16.79 12.72
CA MET A 75 -14.63 -15.45 12.18
C MET A 75 -13.40 -15.33 11.27
N ALA A 76 -13.55 -14.51 10.25
CA ALA A 76 -12.51 -14.18 9.28
C ALA A 76 -12.56 -12.70 8.91
N LEU A 77 -11.46 -12.00 9.11
CA LEU A 77 -11.31 -10.58 8.76
C LEU A 77 -10.58 -10.48 7.42
N PHE A 78 -11.16 -9.70 6.52
CA PHE A 78 -10.55 -9.37 5.24
C PHE A 78 -10.51 -7.86 5.08
N SER A 79 -9.38 -7.38 4.58
CA SER A 79 -9.19 -5.98 4.24
C SER A 79 -8.62 -5.90 2.83
N VAL A 80 -9.22 -5.08 1.96
CA VAL A 80 -8.76 -4.85 0.60
C VAL A 80 -8.41 -3.38 0.47
N PHE A 81 -7.19 -3.09 0.04
CA PHE A 81 -6.75 -1.75 -0.32
C PHE A 81 -6.46 -1.70 -1.81
N MET A 82 -7.34 -1.03 -2.56
CA MET A 82 -7.16 -0.81 -4.00
C MET A 82 -6.83 0.64 -4.28
N ARG A 83 -5.81 0.92 -5.08
CA ARG A 83 -5.54 2.31 -5.47
C ARG A 83 -4.76 2.41 -6.76
N GLN A 84 -5.31 3.14 -7.72
CA GLN A 84 -4.48 3.70 -8.78
C GLN A 84 -3.89 5.02 -8.30
N ILE A 85 -2.58 5.21 -8.45
CA ILE A 85 -1.95 6.49 -8.12
C ILE A 85 -2.37 7.54 -9.15
N THR A 86 -2.91 8.65 -8.65
CA THR A 86 -3.27 9.83 -9.44
C THR A 86 -2.23 10.90 -9.19
N TRP A 87 -1.27 11.08 -10.09
CA TRP A 87 -0.30 12.16 -9.92
C TRP A 87 -0.98 13.51 -10.06
N VAL A 88 -0.68 14.47 -9.17
CA VAL A 88 -1.12 15.87 -9.34
C VAL A 88 -0.62 16.43 -10.68
N ARG A 89 0.55 15.98 -11.08
CA ARG A 89 1.14 16.25 -12.39
C ARG A 89 1.51 14.93 -13.04
N SER A 90 0.74 14.57 -14.05
CA SER A 90 0.82 13.27 -14.71
C SER A 90 2.09 13.14 -15.57
N PHE A 91 2.56 11.91 -15.76
CA PHE A 91 3.68 11.58 -16.65
C PHE A 91 3.23 11.49 -18.11
N ASN A 92 3.86 12.22 -19.04
CA ASN A 92 3.50 12.13 -20.45
C ASN A 92 3.81 10.71 -21.01
N PRO A 93 2.80 9.93 -21.47
CA PRO A 93 3.01 8.57 -21.95
C PRO A 93 3.97 8.47 -23.14
N THR A 94 4.12 9.53 -23.94
CA THR A 94 5.04 9.55 -25.09
C THR A 94 6.52 9.56 -24.67
N LEU A 95 6.80 10.03 -23.44
CA LEU A 95 8.14 10.07 -22.85
C LEU A 95 8.51 8.77 -22.13
N THR A 96 7.55 7.88 -21.91
CA THR A 96 7.81 6.55 -21.37
C THR A 96 8.55 5.71 -22.39
N LYS A 97 9.66 5.11 -21.95
CA LYS A 97 10.50 4.26 -22.79
C LYS A 97 10.93 3.02 -22.03
N LYS A 98 11.14 1.94 -22.77
CA LYS A 98 11.83 0.76 -22.29
C LYS A 98 13.24 1.12 -21.82
N LYS A 99 13.57 0.80 -20.56
CA LYS A 99 14.88 1.03 -19.95
C LYS A 99 15.26 -0.15 -19.06
N PRO A 100 16.57 -0.39 -18.84
CA PRO A 100 17.02 -1.39 -17.89
C PRO A 100 16.70 -0.98 -16.45
N PHE A 101 16.33 -1.97 -15.65
CA PHE A 101 16.25 -1.93 -14.20
C PHE A 101 17.16 -3.03 -13.64
N TYR A 102 18.02 -2.68 -12.70
CA TYR A 102 19.09 -3.53 -12.20
C TYR A 102 18.75 -4.05 -10.80
N ALA A 103 18.58 -5.37 -10.66
CA ALA A 103 18.27 -6.00 -9.39
C ALA A 103 18.92 -7.39 -9.29
N GLY A 104 19.50 -7.70 -8.11
CA GLY A 104 20.08 -9.03 -7.84
C GLY A 104 21.18 -9.44 -8.83
N GLY A 105 21.97 -8.48 -9.33
CA GLY A 105 23.02 -8.71 -10.33
C GLY A 105 22.51 -8.97 -11.76
N LYS A 106 21.21 -8.80 -12.02
CA LYS A 106 20.59 -8.94 -13.34
C LYS A 106 19.94 -7.63 -13.78
N SER A 107 19.78 -7.46 -15.09
CA SER A 107 18.95 -6.40 -15.66
C SER A 107 17.64 -6.96 -16.20
N MET A 108 16.59 -6.16 -16.13
CA MET A 108 15.30 -6.41 -16.75
C MET A 108 14.80 -5.16 -17.43
N GLU A 109 14.10 -5.31 -18.55
CA GLU A 109 13.50 -4.19 -19.24
C GLU A 109 12.18 -3.80 -18.56
N VAL A 110 12.01 -2.51 -18.26
CA VAL A 110 10.79 -1.94 -17.64
C VAL A 110 10.29 -0.75 -18.44
N GLU A 111 8.99 -0.48 -18.39
CA GLU A 111 8.45 0.78 -18.90
C GLU A 111 8.78 1.92 -17.94
N MET A 112 9.81 2.69 -18.27
CA MET A 112 10.31 3.79 -17.43
C MET A 112 9.62 5.10 -17.79
N MET A 113 8.74 5.56 -16.90
CA MET A 113 8.12 6.88 -17.00
C MET A 113 9.16 7.97 -16.74
N LYS A 114 8.99 9.14 -17.35
CA LYS A 114 9.91 10.27 -17.24
C LYS A 114 9.14 11.58 -17.09
N ARG A 115 9.61 12.45 -16.19
CA ARG A 115 9.10 13.82 -16.05
C ARG A 115 10.18 14.75 -15.52
N TYR A 116 10.17 15.99 -16.00
CA TYR A 116 10.90 17.08 -15.36
C TYR A 116 9.93 17.93 -14.56
N TYR A 117 10.23 18.17 -13.28
CA TYR A 117 9.42 19.06 -12.45
C TYR A 117 10.14 19.44 -11.17
N ILE A 118 9.58 20.44 -10.50
CA ILE A 118 10.02 20.87 -9.18
C ILE A 118 9.36 19.98 -8.12
N TYR A 119 10.18 19.31 -7.30
CA TYR A 119 9.73 18.47 -6.20
C TYR A 119 10.54 18.73 -4.93
N ASN A 120 9.99 18.31 -3.79
CA ASN A 120 10.72 18.26 -2.54
C ASN A 120 11.60 17.01 -2.51
N VAL A 121 12.87 17.18 -2.14
CA VAL A 121 13.88 16.13 -2.05
C VAL A 121 14.64 16.23 -0.75
N THR A 122 14.96 15.07 -0.17
CA THR A 122 15.89 14.99 0.95
C THR A 122 17.01 14.04 0.60
N GLU A 123 18.24 14.53 0.64
CA GLU A 123 19.44 13.73 0.47
C GLU A 123 19.95 13.29 1.84
N ALA A 124 20.00 11.98 2.07
CA ALA A 124 20.62 11.39 3.25
C ALA A 124 21.79 10.51 2.82
N LYS A 125 22.70 10.21 3.75
CA LYS A 125 23.89 9.39 3.46
C LYS A 125 23.53 8.03 2.83
N PHE A 126 22.44 7.40 3.27
CA PHE A 126 22.05 6.05 2.88
C PHE A 126 21.03 6.01 1.71
N ALA A 127 20.28 7.09 1.47
CA ALA A 127 19.25 7.14 0.44
C ALA A 127 18.82 8.57 0.12
N ASN A 128 18.25 8.75 -1.06
CA ASN A 128 17.54 9.96 -1.47
C ASN A 128 16.03 9.75 -1.40
N PHE A 129 15.33 10.77 -0.92
CA PHE A 129 13.87 10.78 -0.76
C PHE A 129 13.29 11.78 -1.74
N ALA A 130 12.35 11.36 -2.58
CA ALA A 130 11.54 12.25 -3.41
C ALA A 130 10.09 12.24 -2.94
N PHE A 131 9.52 13.42 -2.75
CA PHE A 131 8.15 13.62 -2.28
C PHE A 131 7.27 14.13 -3.42
N ILE A 132 6.43 13.26 -3.97
CA ILE A 132 5.62 13.53 -5.17
C ILE A 132 4.14 13.65 -4.77
N PRO A 133 3.50 14.81 -4.99
CA PRO A 133 2.07 14.95 -4.72
C PRO A 133 1.19 14.02 -5.58
N ILE A 134 0.30 13.26 -4.92
CA ILE A 134 -0.66 12.33 -5.57
C ILE A 134 -2.13 12.71 -5.34
N ASN A 135 -2.38 13.84 -4.69
CA ASN A 135 -3.63 14.57 -4.76
C ASN A 135 -3.33 16.04 -4.45
N HIS A 136 -4.28 16.92 -4.72
CA HIS A 136 -4.18 18.34 -4.36
C HIS A 136 -4.30 18.60 -2.85
N ASN A 137 -4.47 17.54 -2.06
CA ASN A 137 -4.62 17.60 -0.62
C ASN A 137 -3.26 17.26 0.03
N HIS A 138 -3.27 16.30 0.96
CA HIS A 138 -2.17 16.04 1.87
C HIS A 138 -1.40 14.74 1.59
N GLN A 139 -1.66 14.07 0.46
CA GLN A 139 -1.05 12.77 0.18
C GLN A 139 0.07 12.86 -0.85
N GLN A 140 1.16 12.16 -0.55
CA GLN A 140 2.34 12.10 -1.38
C GLN A 140 2.76 10.65 -1.59
N ALA A 141 3.19 10.36 -2.82
CA ALA A 141 4.06 9.23 -3.07
C ALA A 141 5.47 9.61 -2.62
N VAL A 142 6.04 8.83 -1.71
CA VAL A 142 7.44 8.98 -1.30
C VAL A 142 8.26 7.87 -1.92
N ILE A 143 9.26 8.24 -2.70
CA ILE A 143 10.23 7.30 -3.26
C ILE A 143 11.51 7.41 -2.44
N ILE A 144 11.94 6.30 -1.86
CA ILE A 144 13.21 6.21 -1.12
C ILE A 144 14.14 5.33 -1.92
N LEU A 145 15.13 5.97 -2.56
CA LEU A 145 16.08 5.34 -3.45
C LEU A 145 17.43 5.20 -2.71
N PRO A 146 17.88 3.98 -2.38
CA PRO A 146 19.18 3.77 -1.76
C PRO A 146 20.31 4.39 -2.60
N ASN A 147 21.27 5.00 -1.92
CA ASN A 147 22.48 5.50 -2.58
C ASN A 147 23.36 4.34 -3.05
N GLU A 148 24.33 4.62 -3.91
CA GLU A 148 25.30 3.62 -4.33
C GLU A 148 26.01 2.99 -3.13
N GLY A 149 26.16 1.66 -3.14
CA GLY A 149 26.70 0.89 -2.01
C GLY A 149 25.71 0.60 -0.88
N PHE A 150 24.48 1.14 -0.91
CA PHE A 150 23.45 0.84 0.08
C PHE A 150 22.35 -0.07 -0.48
N THR A 151 21.90 -1.00 0.35
CA THR A 151 20.75 -1.86 0.04
C THR A 151 19.47 -1.31 0.67
N LEU A 152 18.33 -1.88 0.24
CA LEU A 152 17.04 -1.64 0.90
C LEU A 152 17.09 -1.95 2.41
N ASP A 153 17.77 -3.03 2.80
CA ASP A 153 17.88 -3.41 4.21
C ASP A 153 18.69 -2.38 5.01
N ASP A 154 19.70 -1.75 4.40
CA ASP A 154 20.45 -0.67 5.03
C ASP A 154 19.59 0.57 5.24
N VAL A 155 18.69 0.89 4.30
CA VAL A 155 17.70 1.95 4.53
C VAL A 155 16.84 1.63 5.75
N PHE A 156 16.32 0.41 5.90
CA PHE A 156 15.52 0.03 7.08
C PHE A 156 16.28 0.09 8.41
N LYS A 157 17.60 -0.08 8.40
CA LYS A 157 18.44 0.09 9.60
C LYS A 157 18.52 1.56 10.04
N HIS A 158 18.59 2.49 9.08
CA HIS A 158 18.80 3.92 9.34
C HIS A 158 17.52 4.77 9.35
N PHE A 159 16.43 4.28 8.77
CA PHE A 159 15.17 4.99 8.62
C PHE A 159 14.00 4.18 9.19
N LYS A 160 13.18 4.84 10.02
CA LYS A 160 11.89 4.32 10.46
C LYS A 160 10.77 5.20 9.90
N PHE A 161 9.63 4.61 9.57
CA PHE A 161 8.49 5.34 9.01
C PHE A 161 7.99 6.49 9.90
N ILE A 162 8.15 6.37 11.22
CA ILE A 162 7.83 7.42 12.20
C ILE A 162 8.66 8.70 11.99
N ASP A 163 9.85 8.59 11.39
CA ASP A 163 10.75 9.71 11.15
C ASP A 163 10.45 10.45 9.83
N LEU A 164 9.57 9.90 8.98
CA LEU A 164 9.24 10.47 7.67
C LEU A 164 8.84 11.96 7.72
N PRO A 165 8.09 12.45 8.74
CA PRO A 165 7.81 13.89 8.87
C PRO A 165 9.08 14.75 8.97
N ILE A 166 10.15 14.26 9.60
CA ILE A 166 11.43 14.97 9.74
C ILE A 166 12.11 15.10 8.37
N TYR A 167 12.12 14.01 7.58
CA TYR A 167 12.68 14.04 6.23
C TYR A 167 11.89 14.98 5.32
N TYR A 168 10.56 15.00 5.42
CA TYR A 168 9.73 15.94 4.68
C TYR A 168 10.01 17.40 5.08
N GLN A 169 10.10 17.70 6.37
CA GLN A 169 10.35 19.06 6.85
C GLN A 169 11.74 19.58 6.47
N LYS A 170 12.75 18.70 6.40
CA LYS A 170 14.12 19.05 5.99
C LYS A 170 14.33 19.03 4.47
N SER A 171 13.30 18.68 3.70
CA SER A 171 13.42 18.61 2.24
C SER A 171 13.66 19.98 1.63
N SER A 172 14.39 20.01 0.52
CA SER A 172 14.60 21.19 -0.30
C SER A 172 13.92 21.02 -1.65
N VAL A 173 13.51 22.15 -2.22
CA VAL A 173 12.90 22.22 -3.53
C VAL A 173 13.98 22.03 -4.60
N SER A 174 13.81 21.04 -5.49
CA SER A 174 14.75 20.74 -6.57
C SER A 174 14.04 20.46 -7.89
N TYR A 175 14.61 20.93 -9.00
CA TYR A 175 14.15 20.59 -10.35
C TYR A 175 14.70 19.21 -10.75
N LEU A 176 13.86 18.19 -10.55
CA LEU A 176 14.22 16.80 -10.78
C LEU A 176 13.91 16.37 -12.21
N LYS A 177 14.84 15.60 -12.78
CA LYS A 177 14.53 14.61 -13.81
C LYS A 177 14.13 13.31 -13.13
N LEU A 178 12.84 13.15 -12.86
CA LEU A 178 12.29 11.96 -12.24
C LEU A 178 12.09 10.87 -13.29
N LYS A 179 12.69 9.71 -13.06
CA LYS A 179 12.39 8.47 -13.78
C LYS A 179 11.95 7.40 -12.80
N ILE A 180 10.79 6.81 -13.04
CA ILE A 180 10.21 5.75 -12.22
C ILE A 180 9.55 4.71 -13.13
N PRO A 181 9.75 3.40 -12.90
CA PRO A 181 9.07 2.38 -13.69
C PRO A 181 7.58 2.39 -13.42
N LYS A 182 6.78 1.95 -14.39
CA LYS A 182 5.43 1.46 -14.09
C LYS A 182 5.53 0.18 -13.29
N PHE A 183 4.61 0.01 -12.36
CA PHE A 183 4.47 -1.24 -11.62
C PHE A 183 3.07 -1.35 -11.03
N THR A 184 2.69 -2.58 -10.73
CA THR A 184 1.49 -2.92 -9.95
C THR A 184 1.93 -3.67 -8.72
N LEU A 185 1.35 -3.32 -7.57
CA LEU A 185 1.52 -4.05 -6.33
C LEU A 185 0.26 -4.88 -6.11
N LEU A 186 0.25 -6.12 -6.60
CA LEU A 186 -0.85 -7.04 -6.37
C LEU A 186 -0.40 -8.12 -5.39
N GLY A 187 -1.17 -8.34 -4.33
CA GLY A 187 -0.81 -9.39 -3.40
C GLY A 187 -1.73 -9.51 -2.20
N SER A 188 -1.52 -10.58 -1.46
CA SER A 188 -2.17 -10.81 -0.18
C SER A 188 -1.15 -11.12 0.90
N LYS A 189 -1.49 -10.76 2.14
CA LYS A 189 -0.66 -10.98 3.31
C LYS A 189 -1.50 -11.60 4.41
N ASP A 190 -1.02 -12.75 4.91
CA ASP A 190 -1.52 -13.34 6.15
C ASP A 190 -1.07 -12.48 7.33
N MET A 191 -2.04 -11.77 7.90
CA MET A 191 -1.84 -10.88 9.03
C MET A 191 -1.85 -11.65 10.35
N VAL A 192 -2.41 -12.86 10.42
CA VAL A 192 -2.36 -13.70 11.62
C VAL A 192 -0.92 -14.03 11.96
N ARG A 193 -0.17 -14.56 10.99
CA ARG A 193 1.25 -14.88 11.17
C ARG A 193 2.07 -13.64 11.50
N THR A 194 1.78 -12.53 10.82
CA THR A 194 2.48 -11.26 10.99
C THR A 194 2.26 -10.68 12.39
N LEU A 195 1.01 -10.63 12.87
CA LEU A 195 0.65 -10.08 14.17
C LEU A 195 1.16 -10.95 15.33
N LYS A 196 1.10 -12.29 15.18
CA LYS A 196 1.71 -13.21 16.15
C LYS A 196 3.22 -13.01 16.30
N HIS A 197 3.92 -12.73 15.21
CA HIS A 197 5.36 -12.40 15.26
C HIS A 197 5.63 -11.14 16.10
N PHE A 198 4.69 -10.19 16.12
CA PHE A 198 4.73 -8.99 16.96
C PHE A 198 3.99 -9.15 18.30
N ASN A 199 3.84 -10.39 18.80
CA ASN A 199 3.20 -10.71 20.08
C ASN A 199 1.72 -10.30 20.21
N VAL A 200 1.04 -10.06 19.09
CA VAL A 200 -0.42 -9.92 19.05
C VAL A 200 -1.01 -11.29 18.71
N SER A 201 -1.22 -12.13 19.73
CA SER A 201 -1.71 -13.50 19.56
C SER A 201 -3.12 -13.74 20.09
N LEU A 202 -3.50 -13.09 21.20
CA LEU A 202 -4.70 -13.38 21.97
C LEU A 202 -6.00 -13.31 21.16
N ILE A 203 -6.09 -12.41 20.18
CA ILE A 203 -7.28 -12.28 19.31
C ILE A 203 -7.48 -13.51 18.41
N PHE A 204 -6.44 -14.32 18.23
CA PHE A 204 -6.43 -15.52 17.40
C PHE A 204 -6.54 -16.83 18.18
N GLU A 205 -6.74 -16.76 19.50
CA GLU A 205 -6.78 -17.91 20.40
C GLU A 205 -8.23 -18.22 20.81
N SER A 206 -8.64 -19.48 20.61
CA SER A 206 -10.03 -19.90 20.82
C SER A 206 -10.46 -19.97 22.30
N ASN A 207 -9.50 -20.00 23.22
CA ASN A 207 -9.71 -20.02 24.67
C ASN A 207 -9.64 -18.63 25.30
N ASN A 208 -9.45 -17.57 24.51
CA ASN A 208 -9.36 -16.22 25.03
C ASN A 208 -10.74 -15.73 25.50
N LYS A 209 -10.89 -15.57 26.82
CA LYS A 209 -12.14 -15.13 27.44
C LYS A 209 -12.42 -13.64 27.23
N ASP A 210 -11.39 -12.82 27.00
CA ASP A 210 -11.55 -11.37 26.80
C ASP A 210 -12.21 -11.05 25.45
N PHE A 211 -12.20 -12.01 24.52
CA PHE A 211 -12.88 -11.88 23.22
C PHE A 211 -14.37 -12.24 23.30
N LYS A 212 -14.86 -12.78 24.43
CA LYS A 212 -16.26 -13.20 24.61
C LYS A 212 -17.24 -12.02 24.59
N ASP A 213 -16.87 -10.88 25.17
CA ASP A 213 -17.69 -9.66 25.16
C ASP A 213 -17.92 -9.10 23.74
N PHE A 214 -17.01 -9.45 22.84
CA PHE A 214 -17.07 -9.07 21.44
C PHE A 214 -17.86 -10.09 20.61
N ALA A 215 -17.52 -11.37 20.75
CA ALA A 215 -17.79 -12.41 19.78
C ALA A 215 -18.64 -13.59 20.31
N GLY A 216 -19.12 -13.48 21.55
CA GLY A 216 -19.79 -14.56 22.28
C GLY A 216 -18.82 -15.64 22.77
N GLU A 217 -19.35 -16.64 23.49
CA GLU A 217 -18.52 -17.64 24.19
C GLU A 217 -17.56 -18.43 23.30
N ASN A 218 -17.93 -18.64 22.05
CA ASN A 218 -17.19 -19.44 21.08
C ASN A 218 -16.49 -18.59 20.02
N GLY A 219 -16.47 -17.27 20.17
CA GLY A 219 -15.97 -16.34 19.16
C GLY A 219 -14.47 -16.09 19.28
N PHE A 220 -13.74 -16.15 18.15
CA PHE A 220 -12.32 -15.81 18.03
C PHE A 220 -12.02 -15.46 16.57
N LEU A 221 -10.97 -14.70 16.28
CA LEU A 221 -10.58 -14.41 14.90
C LEU A 221 -9.64 -15.49 14.40
N LYS A 222 -10.02 -16.29 13.40
CA LYS A 222 -9.11 -17.35 12.91
C LYS A 222 -8.25 -16.90 11.74
N THR A 223 -8.84 -16.11 10.86
CA THR A 223 -8.21 -15.66 9.62
C THR A 223 -8.20 -14.15 9.60
N PHE A 224 -7.05 -13.57 9.26
CA PHE A 224 -6.95 -12.16 8.90
C PHE A 224 -6.06 -12.04 7.66
N LEU A 225 -6.68 -11.68 6.53
CA LEU A 225 -5.98 -11.46 5.27
C LEU A 225 -6.09 -10.00 4.85
N GLN A 226 -4.95 -9.40 4.54
CA GLN A 226 -4.88 -8.11 3.87
C GLN A 226 -4.57 -8.33 2.40
N VAL A 227 -5.35 -7.72 1.53
CA VAL A 227 -5.20 -7.73 0.08
C VAL A 227 -4.85 -6.32 -0.38
N VAL A 228 -3.89 -6.19 -1.27
CA VAL A 228 -3.43 -4.91 -1.81
C VAL A 228 -3.40 -5.00 -3.33
N ASN A 229 -3.90 -3.95 -3.96
CA ASN A 229 -3.75 -3.70 -5.39
C ASN A 229 -3.44 -2.22 -5.61
N VAL A 230 -2.17 -1.87 -5.82
CA VAL A 230 -1.77 -0.50 -6.14
C VAL A 230 -1.14 -0.39 -7.51
N GLU A 231 -1.73 0.39 -8.39
CA GLU A 231 -1.23 0.62 -9.74
C GLU A 231 -0.50 1.97 -9.84
N VAL A 232 0.74 1.94 -10.33
CA VAL A 232 1.58 3.12 -10.56
C VAL A 232 1.87 3.23 -12.07
N LYS A 233 1.19 4.18 -12.73
CA LYS A 233 1.26 4.40 -14.19
C LYS A 233 1.07 5.87 -14.57
N GLU A 234 1.22 6.22 -15.84
CA GLU A 234 0.87 7.52 -16.38
C GLU A 234 -0.64 7.72 -16.25
N ALA A 235 -1.10 8.85 -15.71
CA ALA A 235 -2.53 9.06 -15.48
C ALA A 235 -3.33 8.97 -16.79
N ARG A 236 -4.63 8.64 -16.68
CA ARG A 236 -5.56 8.60 -17.82
C ARG A 236 -5.96 10.00 -18.33
N THR A 237 -5.82 11.04 -17.52
CA THR A 237 -6.29 12.39 -17.84
C THR A 237 -5.24 13.18 -18.64
N ILE A 238 -5.67 13.79 -19.74
CA ILE A 238 -4.86 14.36 -20.83
C ILE A 238 -4.20 15.72 -20.47
N TYR A 239 -4.35 16.23 -19.25
CA TYR A 239 -3.72 17.48 -18.83
C TYR A 239 -2.23 17.28 -18.47
N PHE A 240 -1.41 17.02 -19.49
CA PHE A 240 0.05 17.09 -19.37
C PHE A 240 0.49 18.48 -19.82
N SER A 241 1.02 19.30 -18.91
CA SER A 241 1.65 20.57 -19.25
C SER A 241 3.01 20.30 -19.90
N ASN A 242 3.05 20.22 -21.23
CA ASN A 242 4.31 20.20 -21.97
C ASN A 242 5.14 21.49 -21.73
N THR A 243 4.50 22.56 -21.25
CA THR A 243 5.13 23.84 -20.92
C THR A 243 6.17 23.77 -19.80
N ASP A 244 6.21 22.69 -19.01
CA ASP A 244 7.18 22.53 -17.91
C ASP A 244 8.51 21.90 -18.37
N ASP A 245 8.56 21.31 -19.56
CA ASP A 245 9.78 20.69 -20.13
C ASP A 245 10.71 21.75 -20.78
N ASP A 246 10.17 22.91 -21.18
CA ASP A 246 10.90 23.96 -21.93
C ASP A 246 11.28 25.20 -21.08
N ALA A 247 10.80 25.31 -19.83
CA ALA A 247 10.83 26.57 -19.08
C ALA A 247 11.95 26.73 -18.01
N VAL A 248 12.97 25.87 -17.95
CA VAL A 248 14.12 26.09 -17.05
C VAL A 248 15.41 26.20 -17.84
N MET A 249 15.55 27.34 -18.50
CA MET A 249 16.82 27.90 -18.95
C MET A 249 17.71 28.15 -17.72
N GLY A 250 18.69 27.26 -17.47
CA GLY A 250 19.86 27.56 -16.63
C GLY A 250 19.95 26.96 -15.22
N GLY A 251 19.00 26.15 -14.77
CA GLY A 251 19.07 25.49 -13.45
C GLY A 251 19.81 24.14 -13.47
N TRP A 252 20.51 23.80 -12.37
CA TRP A 252 21.07 22.47 -12.14
C TRP A 252 19.94 21.44 -12.11
N LYS A 253 19.99 20.44 -13.00
CA LYS A 253 19.03 19.34 -13.05
C LYS A 253 19.53 18.21 -12.16
N THR A 254 18.76 17.81 -11.16
CA THR A 254 19.09 16.63 -10.34
C THR A 254 18.45 15.39 -10.94
N ASP A 255 19.26 14.37 -11.22
CA ASP A 255 18.78 13.08 -11.74
C ASP A 255 18.26 12.22 -10.57
N PHE A 256 16.97 11.89 -10.59
CA PHE A 256 16.35 10.94 -9.66
C PHE A 256 15.81 9.75 -10.47
N ILE A 257 16.65 8.74 -10.64
CA ILE A 257 16.40 7.61 -11.55
C ILE A 257 16.19 6.33 -10.73
N CYS A 258 14.97 5.81 -10.75
CA CYS A 258 14.59 4.58 -10.05
C CYS A 258 14.85 3.35 -10.95
N ASP A 259 16.11 3.12 -11.32
CA ASP A 259 16.55 1.99 -12.15
C ASP A 259 17.12 0.82 -11.33
N ARG A 260 16.91 0.82 -10.01
CA ARG A 260 17.35 -0.21 -9.06
C ARG A 260 16.36 -0.28 -7.90
N PRO A 261 16.41 -1.31 -7.03
CA PRO A 261 15.44 -1.46 -5.95
C PRO A 261 15.27 -0.22 -5.08
N PHE A 262 14.00 0.15 -4.82
CA PHE A 262 13.62 1.34 -4.05
C PHE A 262 12.41 1.05 -3.16
N TYR A 263 12.14 1.91 -2.17
CA TYR A 263 10.85 1.89 -1.47
C TYR A 263 9.87 2.88 -2.10
N PHE A 264 8.62 2.45 -2.19
CA PHE A 264 7.50 3.29 -2.55
C PHE A 264 6.53 3.35 -1.37
N LEU A 265 6.24 4.57 -0.90
CA LEU A 265 5.30 4.80 0.18
C LEU A 265 4.15 5.69 -0.30
N ILE A 266 2.96 5.46 0.24
CA ILE A 266 1.89 6.48 0.24
C ILE A 266 1.87 7.09 1.63
N TYR A 267 2.15 8.39 1.70
CA TYR A 267 2.24 9.13 2.95
C TYR A 267 1.19 10.24 3.01
N ASP A 268 0.54 10.34 4.16
CA ASP A 268 -0.38 11.41 4.49
C ASP A 268 0.31 12.41 5.43
N HIS A 269 0.69 13.58 4.92
CA HIS A 269 1.50 14.51 5.72
C HIS A 269 0.71 15.27 6.78
N ASN A 270 -0.61 15.41 6.61
CA ASN A 270 -1.48 16.02 7.62
C ASN A 270 -1.67 15.07 8.81
N ALA A 271 -2.04 13.83 8.53
CA ALA A 271 -2.20 12.81 9.57
C ALA A 271 -0.87 12.24 10.08
N ARG A 272 0.24 12.51 9.38
CA ARG A 272 1.58 11.99 9.68
C ARG A 272 1.62 10.46 9.71
N ILE A 273 0.88 9.81 8.81
CA ILE A 273 0.78 8.35 8.70
C ILE A 273 1.25 7.84 7.34
N VAL A 274 1.95 6.71 7.34
CA VAL A 274 2.23 5.95 6.12
C VAL A 274 1.05 5.01 5.89
N LEU A 275 0.33 5.24 4.79
CA LEU A 275 -0.86 4.47 4.39
C LEU A 275 -0.48 3.16 3.70
N LEU A 276 0.64 3.16 2.97
CA LEU A 276 1.19 1.98 2.30
C LEU A 276 2.71 2.09 2.25
N ALA A 277 3.39 0.96 2.44
CA ALA A 277 4.81 0.83 2.23
C ALA A 277 5.12 -0.43 1.41
N ALA A 278 5.91 -0.29 0.35
CA ALA A 278 6.32 -1.40 -0.50
C ALA A 278 7.80 -1.30 -0.88
N SER A 279 8.48 -2.44 -0.96
CA SER A 279 9.82 -2.55 -1.55
C SER A 279 9.70 -3.01 -3.00
N ILE A 280 10.13 -2.18 -3.94
CA ILE A 280 10.09 -2.49 -5.37
C ILE A 280 11.41 -3.11 -5.77
N LYS A 281 11.45 -4.45 -5.86
CA LYS A 281 12.64 -5.22 -6.28
C LYS A 281 12.55 -5.67 -7.74
N ASN A 282 11.35 -5.81 -8.28
CA ASN A 282 11.06 -6.15 -9.67
C ASN A 282 9.77 -5.43 -10.08
N PRO A 283 9.84 -4.36 -10.90
CA PRO A 283 8.66 -3.61 -11.35
C PRO A 283 7.70 -4.41 -12.25
N ASN A 284 8.17 -5.50 -12.86
CA ASN A 284 7.38 -6.38 -13.72
C ASN A 284 6.71 -7.53 -12.93
N ALA A 285 6.99 -7.68 -11.63
CA ALA A 285 6.28 -8.62 -10.79
C ALA A 285 4.93 -8.00 -10.42
N ALA A 286 3.86 -8.52 -11.02
CA ALA A 286 2.49 -8.25 -10.59
C ALA A 286 2.19 -9.08 -9.33
#